data_AF-A0A821QCF9-F1
#
_entry.id   AF-A0A821QCF9-F1
#
_cell.length_a   1.000
_cell.length_b   1.000
_cell.length_c   1.000
_cell.angle_alpha   90.00
_cell.angle_beta   90.00
_cell.angle_gamma   90.00
#
_symmetry.space_group_name_H-M   'P 1'
#
loop_
_entity.id
_entity.type
_entity.pdbx_description
1 polymer ?
#
loop_
_entity_poly.entity_id
_entity_poly.type
_entity_poly.pdbx_seq_one_letter_code
_entity_poly.pdbx_strand_id
1 'polypeptide(L)'
;IVPETVQYLIDNIDRTLQQSIEIEQKLSMDLIENLSEIKEDILQRLQHFKNVPNRLENPNIYHLDVGVRYPNIILTNRLQPSSFVNSTICAQCDLNRPNAHCQCKMDLIWRGTYVPATRNELQRIQLQLEK
;
A
#
# COMPACT_ATOMS: atom_id res chain seq x y z
N ILE A 1 -24.38 2.69 3.70
CA ILE A 1 -23.30 1.81 4.24
C ILE A 1 -23.37 0.48 3.50
N VAL A 2 -22.24 -0.13 3.13
CA VAL A 2 -22.20 -1.44 2.45
C VAL A 2 -22.18 -2.55 3.50
N PRO A 3 -23.25 -3.36 3.67
CA PRO A 3 -23.35 -4.35 4.75
C PRO A 3 -22.24 -5.40 4.75
N GLU A 4 -21.78 -5.80 3.56
CA GLU A 4 -20.72 -6.80 3.38
C GLU A 4 -19.37 -6.30 3.92
N THR A 5 -19.05 -5.02 3.73
CA THR A 5 -17.86 -4.39 4.29
C THR A 5 -17.92 -4.37 5.82
N VAL A 6 -19.09 -4.10 6.39
CA VAL A 6 -19.27 -4.10 7.85
C VAL A 6 -19.13 -5.51 8.41
N GLN A 7 -19.66 -6.53 7.71
CA GLN A 7 -19.46 -7.93 8.10
C GLN A 7 -17.98 -8.31 8.10
N TYR A 8 -17.23 -7.91 7.08
CA TYR A 8 -15.78 -8.13 7.04
C TYR A 8 -15.05 -7.50 8.24
N LEU A 9 -15.45 -6.29 8.67
CA LEU A 9 -14.88 -5.65 9.86
C LEU A 9 -15.21 -6.42 11.15
N ILE A 10 -16.45 -6.91 11.27
CA ILE A 10 -16.89 -7.74 12.40
C ILE A 10 -16.07 -9.04 12.46
N ASP A 11 -15.91 -9.74 11.33
CA ASP A 11 -15.20 -11.02 11.26
C ASP A 11 -13.71 -10.89 11.59
N ASN A 12 -13.12 -9.71 11.35
CA ASN A 12 -11.70 -9.45 11.57
C ASN A 12 -11.41 -8.66 12.86
N ILE A 13 -12.40 -8.41 13.71
CA ILE A 13 -12.24 -7.52 14.87
C ILE A 13 -11.15 -8.02 15.83
N ASP A 14 -11.11 -9.32 16.10
CA ASP A 14 -10.14 -9.92 17.03
C ASP A 14 -8.70 -9.71 16.56
N ARG A 15 -8.46 -10.02 15.28
CA ARG A 15 -7.16 -9.79 14.66
C ARG A 15 -6.78 -8.32 14.66
N THR A 16 -7.74 -7.43 14.40
CA THR A 16 -7.49 -5.99 14.31
C THR A 16 -7.12 -5.40 15.68
N LEU A 17 -7.84 -5.79 16.73
CA LEU A 17 -7.54 -5.37 18.11
C LEU A 17 -6.18 -5.90 18.55
N GLN A 18 -5.88 -7.18 18.29
CA GLN A 18 -4.57 -7.76 18.60
C GLN A 18 -3.44 -7.00 17.87
N GLN A 19 -3.61 -6.73 16.57
CA GLN A 19 -2.61 -5.98 15.80
C GLN A 19 -2.40 -4.56 16.35
N SER A 20 -3.47 -3.87 16.75
CA SER A 20 -3.34 -2.53 17.35
C SER A 20 -2.58 -2.56 18.68
N ILE A 21 -2.82 -3.56 19.52
CA ILE A 21 -2.15 -3.69 20.83
C ILE A 21 -0.69 -4.12 20.66
N GLU A 22 -0.44 -5.22 19.93
CA GLU A 22 0.88 -5.84 19.86
C GLU A 22 1.83 -5.14 18.87
N ILE A 23 1.32 -4.69 17.71
CA ILE A 23 2.16 -4.14 16.63
C ILE A 23 2.23 -2.62 16.72
N GLU A 24 1.07 -1.95 16.84
CA GLU A 24 1.03 -0.48 16.83
C GLU A 24 1.46 0.10 18.18
N GLN A 25 0.94 -0.43 19.29
CA GLN A 25 1.25 0.05 20.64
C GLN A 25 2.44 -0.69 21.29
N LYS A 26 2.86 -1.84 20.76
CA LYS A 26 3.95 -2.67 21.31
C LYS A 26 3.71 -3.12 22.75
N LEU A 27 2.46 -3.42 23.09
CA LEU A 27 2.04 -3.90 24.41
C LEU A 27 1.75 -5.40 24.37
N SER A 28 1.93 -6.09 25.50
CA SER A 28 1.47 -7.47 25.65
C SER A 28 -0.04 -7.50 25.89
N MET A 29 -0.71 -8.48 25.30
CA MET A 29 -2.13 -8.76 25.53
C MET A 29 -2.43 -9.03 27.01
N ASP A 30 -1.46 -9.55 27.77
CA ASP A 30 -1.62 -9.87 29.19
C ASP A 30 -1.85 -8.63 30.08
N LEU A 31 -1.48 -7.44 29.61
CA LEU A 31 -1.63 -6.18 30.34
C LEU A 31 -3.00 -5.53 30.09
N ILE A 32 -3.83 -6.11 29.22
CA ILE A 32 -5.08 -5.50 28.79
C ILE A 32 -6.25 -6.09 29.56
N GLU A 33 -6.83 -5.28 30.45
CA GLU A 33 -7.91 -5.72 31.34
C GLU A 33 -9.32 -5.56 30.71
N ASN A 34 -9.50 -4.58 29.83
CA ASN A 34 -10.81 -4.17 29.30
C ASN A 34 -11.08 -4.63 27.86
N LEU A 35 -10.29 -5.58 27.32
CA LEU A 35 -10.38 -6.00 25.92
C LEU A 35 -11.79 -6.47 25.53
N SER A 36 -12.39 -7.33 26.36
CA SER A 36 -13.69 -7.93 26.10
C SER A 36 -14.81 -6.87 26.06
N GLU A 37 -14.74 -5.88 26.94
CA GLU A 37 -15.71 -4.78 27.01
C GLU A 37 -15.63 -3.90 25.75
N ILE A 38 -14.42 -3.48 25.37
CA ILE A 38 -14.20 -2.64 24.19
C ILE A 38 -14.58 -3.38 22.90
N LYS A 39 -14.25 -4.67 22.82
CA LYS A 39 -14.65 -5.51 21.68
C LYS A 39 -16.17 -5.53 21.52
N GLU A 40 -16.90 -5.73 22.62
CA GLU A 40 -18.37 -5.79 22.60
C GLU A 40 -18.99 -4.44 22.20
N ASP A 41 -18.51 -3.31 22.73
CA ASP A 41 -19.01 -1.98 22.33
C ASP A 41 -18.79 -1.70 20.83
N ILE A 42 -17.62 -2.05 20.29
CA ILE A 42 -17.33 -1.90 18.86
C ILE A 42 -18.25 -2.82 18.03
N LEU A 43 -18.44 -4.07 18.45
CA LEU A 43 -19.32 -5.03 17.77
C LEU A 43 -20.76 -4.52 17.72
N GLN A 44 -21.30 -4.00 18.82
CA GLN A 44 -22.66 -3.47 18.88
C GLN A 44 -22.85 -2.30 17.91
N ARG A 45 -21.87 -1.38 17.83
CA ARG A 45 -21.92 -0.24 16.90
C ARG A 45 -21.83 -0.70 15.44
N LEU A 46 -20.96 -1.65 15.12
CA LEU A 46 -20.85 -2.23 13.78
C LEU A 46 -22.13 -2.98 13.40
N GLN A 47 -22.72 -3.76 14.30
CA GLN A 47 -24.00 -4.43 14.07
C GLN A 47 -25.13 -3.44 13.80
N HIS A 48 -25.18 -2.32 14.52
CA HIS A 48 -26.15 -1.24 14.25
C HIS A 48 -25.98 -0.66 12.84
N PHE A 49 -24.74 -0.40 12.41
CA PHE A 49 -24.46 0.08 11.05
C PHE A 49 -24.82 -0.94 9.97
N LYS A 50 -24.66 -2.25 10.27
CA LYS A 50 -25.06 -3.33 9.36
C LYS A 50 -26.58 -3.43 9.24
N ASN A 51 -27.30 -3.37 10.36
CA ASN A 51 -28.75 -3.55 10.41
C ASN A 51 -29.51 -2.34 9.85
N VAL A 52 -28.97 -1.13 10.01
CA VAL A 52 -29.55 0.11 9.49
C VAL A 52 -28.52 0.81 8.59
N PRO A 53 -28.32 0.33 7.35
CA PRO A 53 -27.27 0.83 6.46
C PRO A 53 -27.62 2.16 5.78
N ASN A 54 -28.91 2.50 5.70
CA ASN A 54 -29.43 3.77 5.17
C ASN A 54 -29.76 4.69 6.34
N ARG A 55 -28.99 5.76 6.50
CA ARG A 55 -29.02 6.63 7.69
C ARG A 55 -28.96 8.09 7.27
N LEU A 56 -29.55 8.96 8.09
CA LEU A 56 -29.47 10.41 7.95
C LEU A 56 -28.95 10.99 9.27
N GLU A 57 -27.66 11.27 9.30
CA GLU A 57 -26.92 11.74 10.48
C GLU A 57 -25.82 12.71 10.04
N ASN A 58 -25.33 13.53 10.98
CA ASN A 58 -24.24 14.47 10.67
C ASN A 58 -22.94 13.69 10.46
N PRO A 59 -22.17 14.00 9.39
CA PRO A 59 -20.93 13.28 9.13
C PRO A 59 -19.82 13.71 10.09
N ASN A 60 -18.96 12.75 10.45
CA ASN A 60 -17.69 13.03 11.10
C ASN A 60 -16.60 13.15 10.03
N ILE A 61 -15.92 14.29 10.00
CA ILE A 61 -14.87 14.57 9.01
C ILE A 61 -13.52 14.20 9.61
N TYR A 62 -12.89 13.15 9.07
CA TYR A 62 -11.57 12.67 9.50
C TYR A 62 -10.54 12.82 8.37
N HIS A 63 -9.31 13.19 8.74
CA HIS A 63 -8.13 13.13 7.87
C HIS A 63 -7.22 12.02 8.37
N LEU A 64 -7.05 10.97 7.57
CA LEU A 64 -6.08 9.91 7.83
C LEU A 64 -4.86 10.12 6.95
N ASP A 65 -3.69 10.17 7.57
CA ASP A 65 -2.40 10.26 6.88
C ASP A 65 -1.49 9.11 7.29
N VAL A 66 -0.63 8.69 6.37
CA VAL A 66 0.40 7.70 6.62
C VAL A 66 1.68 8.44 6.98
N GLY A 67 2.09 8.32 8.24
CA GLY A 67 3.36 8.87 8.71
C GLY A 67 4.51 8.41 7.82
N VAL A 68 5.31 9.37 7.32
CA VAL A 68 6.53 9.13 6.54
C VAL A 68 6.32 8.07 5.43
N ARG A 69 5.30 8.29 4.60
CA ARG A 69 4.84 7.32 3.57
C ARG A 69 5.94 6.77 2.68
N TYR A 70 6.72 7.62 1.99
CA TYR A 70 7.70 7.15 1.01
C TYR A 70 8.88 6.40 1.64
N PRO A 71 9.53 6.89 2.73
CA PRO A 71 10.57 6.11 3.37
C PRO A 71 10.08 4.76 3.88
N ASN A 72 8.86 4.67 4.41
CA ASN A 72 8.29 3.37 4.81
C ASN A 72 8.10 2.44 3.60
N ILE A 73 7.56 2.92 2.48
CA ILE A 73 7.44 2.13 1.23
C ILE A 73 8.80 1.63 0.75
N ILE A 74 9.81 2.51 0.76
CA ILE A 74 11.19 2.20 0.35
C ILE A 74 11.78 1.10 1.23
N LEU A 75 11.65 1.21 2.55
CA LEU A 75 12.21 0.26 3.49
C LEU A 75 11.50 -1.09 3.46
N THR A 76 10.16 -1.09 3.44
CA THR A 76 9.36 -2.33 3.37
C THR A 76 9.67 -3.14 2.12
N ASN A 77 9.81 -2.48 0.97
CA ASN A 77 10.09 -3.16 -0.31
C ASN A 77 11.58 -3.25 -0.65
N ARG A 78 12.47 -2.75 0.23
CA ARG A 78 13.93 -2.70 0.02
C ARG A 78 14.29 -2.05 -1.33
N LEU A 79 13.61 -0.95 -1.66
CA LEU A 79 13.81 -0.22 -2.91
C LEU A 79 15.13 0.55 -2.86
N GLN A 80 16.03 0.22 -3.78
CA GLN A 80 17.27 0.96 -3.98
C GLN A 80 17.60 0.92 -5.48
N PRO A 81 18.31 1.92 -6.03
CA PRO A 81 18.63 1.93 -7.45
C PRO A 81 19.30 0.64 -7.96
N SER A 82 20.14 0.01 -7.13
CA SER A 82 20.82 -1.25 -7.45
C SER A 82 19.91 -2.49 -7.40
N SER A 83 18.72 -2.42 -6.77
CA SER A 83 17.77 -3.54 -6.74
C SER A 83 16.86 -3.59 -7.97
N PHE A 84 16.91 -2.57 -8.83
CA PHE A 84 16.27 -2.58 -10.15
C PHE A 84 17.12 -3.34 -11.15
N VAL A 85 16.84 -4.63 -11.32
CA VAL A 85 17.54 -5.52 -12.25
C VAL A 85 16.67 -5.91 -13.43
N ASN A 86 17.28 -6.11 -14.59
CA ASN A 86 16.62 -6.70 -15.76
C ASN A 86 16.91 -8.20 -15.87
N SER A 87 16.29 -8.87 -16.85
CA SER A 87 16.46 -10.31 -17.07
C SER A 87 17.92 -10.70 -17.32
N THR A 88 18.68 -9.89 -18.06
CA THR A 88 20.09 -10.14 -18.37
C THR A 88 20.95 -10.11 -17.11
N ILE A 89 20.77 -9.10 -16.25
CA ILE A 89 21.50 -8.97 -14.99
C ILE A 89 21.15 -10.12 -14.05
N CYS A 90 19.86 -10.45 -13.92
CA CYS A 90 19.45 -11.55 -13.06
C CYS A 90 19.96 -12.91 -13.59
N ALA A 91 20.05 -13.09 -14.90
CA ALA A 91 20.56 -14.31 -15.51
C ALA A 91 22.03 -14.61 -15.13
N GLN A 92 22.82 -13.57 -14.90
CA GLN A 92 24.23 -13.66 -14.50
C GLN A 92 24.42 -13.84 -12.99
N CYS A 93 23.36 -13.80 -12.19
CA CYS A 93 23.45 -13.90 -10.74
C CYS A 93 23.63 -15.37 -10.29
N ASP A 94 24.59 -15.62 -9.39
CA ASP A 94 24.83 -16.94 -8.80
C ASP A 94 23.63 -17.53 -8.02
N LEU A 95 22.72 -16.65 -7.61
CA LEU A 95 21.50 -16.99 -6.89
C LEU A 95 20.31 -17.27 -7.82
N ASN A 96 20.48 -17.11 -9.14
CA ASN A 96 19.44 -17.43 -10.12
C ASN A 96 19.28 -18.95 -10.27
N ARG A 97 18.49 -19.54 -9.38
CA ARG A 97 18.22 -20.97 -9.30
C ARG A 97 16.71 -21.22 -9.38
N PRO A 98 16.28 -22.40 -9.84
CA PRO A 98 14.88 -22.80 -9.69
C PRO A 98 14.49 -22.66 -8.21
N ASN A 99 13.38 -21.97 -7.94
CA ASN A 99 12.86 -21.62 -6.61
C ASN A 99 13.55 -20.46 -5.88
N ALA A 100 14.24 -19.56 -6.58
CA ALA A 100 14.69 -18.31 -5.96
C ALA A 100 13.49 -17.42 -5.54
N HIS A 101 13.46 -16.98 -4.28
CA HIS A 101 12.42 -16.11 -3.71
C HIS A 101 12.85 -14.64 -3.57
N CYS A 102 13.95 -14.25 -4.22
CA CYS A 102 14.54 -12.91 -4.09
C CYS A 102 13.85 -11.84 -4.96
N GLN A 103 13.15 -12.23 -6.02
CA GLN A 103 12.51 -11.28 -6.93
C GLN A 103 11.17 -10.80 -6.37
N CYS A 104 11.07 -9.51 -6.11
CA CYS A 104 9.81 -8.82 -5.89
C CYS A 104 9.42 -8.08 -7.18
N LYS A 105 8.39 -8.56 -7.88
CA LYS A 105 7.89 -7.89 -9.09
C LYS A 105 6.91 -6.79 -8.69
N MET A 106 7.14 -5.59 -9.20
CA MET A 106 6.32 -4.42 -8.93
C MET A 106 6.01 -3.71 -10.23
N ASP A 107 4.77 -3.27 -10.39
CA ASP A 107 4.34 -2.51 -11.57
C ASP A 107 4.68 -1.03 -11.40
N LEU A 108 5.27 -0.43 -12.44
CA LEU A 108 5.60 0.98 -12.51
C LEU A 108 4.91 1.61 -13.71
N ILE A 109 4.39 2.81 -13.51
CA ILE A 109 3.79 3.61 -14.57
C ILE A 109 4.84 4.61 -15.04
N TRP A 110 5.31 4.45 -16.28
CA TRP A 110 6.15 5.44 -16.93
C TRP A 110 5.29 6.54 -17.55
N ARG A 111 5.68 7.79 -17.34
CA ARG A 111 5.07 8.97 -17.97
C ARG A 111 6.16 9.87 -18.50
N GLY A 112 6.23 10.00 -19.83
CA GLY A 112 7.14 10.93 -20.50
C GLY A 112 6.39 11.89 -21.41
N THR A 113 6.91 13.11 -21.50
CA THR A 113 6.53 14.09 -22.52
C THR A 113 7.61 14.09 -23.59
N TYR A 114 7.20 14.11 -24.86
CA TYR A 114 8.13 14.14 -25.99
C TYR A 114 7.66 15.13 -27.04
N VAL A 115 8.61 15.68 -27.80
CA VAL A 115 8.31 16.52 -28.96
C VAL A 115 7.88 15.60 -30.11
N PRO A 116 6.74 15.84 -30.77
CA PRO A 116 6.22 14.94 -31.82
C PRO A 116 7.00 15.04 -33.14
N ALA A 117 8.23 15.60 -33.12
CA ALA A 117 9.06 15.72 -34.30
C ALA A 117 9.53 14.35 -34.78
N THR A 118 9.43 14.15 -36.08
CA THR A 118 9.96 12.97 -36.75
C THR A 118 11.49 13.01 -36.77
N ARG A 119 12.12 11.84 -36.97
CA ARG A 119 13.58 11.72 -37.10
C ARG A 119 14.16 12.67 -38.16
N ASN A 120 13.46 12.86 -39.28
CA ASN A 120 13.91 13.73 -40.38
C ASN A 120 13.89 15.22 -40.00
N GLU A 121 12.85 15.67 -39.29
CA GLU A 121 12.77 17.05 -38.79
C GLU A 121 13.89 17.32 -37.80
N LEU A 122 14.14 16.37 -36.90
CA LEU A 122 15.24 16.45 -35.93
C LEU A 122 16.61 16.55 -36.62
N GLN A 123 16.87 15.74 -37.65
CA GLN A 123 18.13 15.80 -38.42
C GLN A 123 18.31 17.12 -39.16
N ARG A 124 17.25 17.70 -39.74
CA ARG A 124 17.35 19.01 -40.40
C ARG A 124 17.67 20.12 -39.41
N ILE A 125 17.03 20.11 -38.25
CA ILE A 125 17.32 21.08 -37.18
C ILE A 125 18.78 20.94 -36.75
N GLN A 126 19.30 19.72 -36.59
CA GLN A 126 20.72 19.49 -36.27
C GLN A 126 21.66 20.12 -37.31
N LEU A 127 21.44 19.85 -38.60
CA LEU A 127 22.26 20.43 -39.69
C LEU A 127 22.19 21.97 -39.75
N GLN A 128 21.08 22.57 -39.34
CA GLN A 128 20.95 24.02 -39.26
C GLN A 128 21.71 24.63 -38.08
N LEU A 129 21.89 23.86 -36.99
CA LEU A 129 22.59 24.27 -35.77
C LEU A 129 24.10 23.98 -35.80
N GLU A 130 24.58 23.07 -36.65
CA GLU A 130 26.00 22.73 -36.82
C GLU A 130 26.81 23.76 -37.66
N LYS A 131 26.29 24.99 -37.83
CA LYS A 131 27.01 26.13 -38.40
C LYS A 131 27.61 27.00 -37.31
#